data_AF-A0A6J6QUM4-F1
#
_entry.id   AF-A0A6J6QUM4-F1
#
_cell.length_a   1.000
_cell.length_b   1.000
_cell.length_c   1.000
_cell.angle_alpha   90.00
_cell.angle_beta   90.00
_cell.angle_gamma   90.00
#
_symmetry.space_group_name_H-M   'P 1'
#
loop_
_entity.id
_entity.type
_entity.pdbx_description
1 polymer ?
#
loop_
_entity_poly.entity_id
_entity_poly.type
_entity_poly.pdbx_seq_one_letter_code
_entity_poly.pdbx_strand_id
1 'polypeptide(L)' 'MLGEWEFDIEFIGEERITVPAGTFDTYHYTYHLDHYGWAPEQVWVMPGSNQLVKIYWDVLKTSYVLAELNGDPR' A
#
# COMPACT_ATOMS: atom_id res chain seq x y z
N MET A 1 -10.51 -5.60 -19.00
CA MET A 1 -10.08 -6.96 -18.69
C MET A 1 -8.76 -6.81 -17.95
N LEU A 2 -8.74 -6.99 -16.63
CA LEU A 2 -7.49 -7.11 -15.89
C LEU A 2 -7.00 -8.53 -16.19
N GLY A 3 -5.83 -8.67 -16.81
CA GLY A 3 -5.24 -9.98 -17.12
C GLY A 3 -4.93 -10.79 -15.86
N GLU A 4 -4.51 -12.04 -16.03
CA GLU A 4 -3.87 -12.79 -14.95
C GLU A 4 -2.52 -12.15 -14.67
N TRP A 5 -2.41 -11.46 -13.53
CA TRP A 5 -1.18 -10.90 -13.02
C TRP A 5 -0.65 -11.83 -11.94
N GLU A 6 0.59 -12.28 -12.07
CA GLU A 6 1.28 -13.09 -11.08
C GLU A 6 2.36 -12.20 -10.46
N PHE A 7 2.20 -11.82 -9.20
CA PHE A 7 3.19 -11.02 -8.49
C PHE A 7 3.37 -11.50 -7.05
N ASP A 8 4.61 -11.43 -6.57
CA ASP A 8 4.94 -11.77 -5.19
C ASP A 8 4.67 -10.59 -4.28
N ILE A 9 4.20 -10.89 -3.06
CA ILE A 9 3.99 -9.90 -2.01
C ILE A 9 4.94 -10.23 -0.86
N GLU A 10 5.81 -9.29 -0.51
CA GLU A 10 6.72 -9.39 0.63
C GLU A 10 6.24 -8.50 1.76
N PHE A 11 6.15 -9.05 2.97
CA PHE A 11 5.93 -8.27 4.19
C PHE A 11 7.25 -7.67 4.66
N ILE A 12 7.33 -6.34 4.65
CA ILE A 12 8.53 -5.59 5.04
C ILE A 12 8.57 -5.37 6.55
N GLY A 13 7.41 -5.07 7.15
CA GLY A 13 7.30 -4.87 8.59
C GLY A 13 6.14 -3.98 8.99
N GLU A 14 6.13 -3.63 10.27
CA GLU A 14 5.18 -2.68 10.84
C GLU A 14 5.76 -1.26 10.80
N GLU A 15 4.96 -0.29 10.39
CA GLU A 15 5.36 1.12 10.32
C GLU A 15 4.25 2.03 10.83
N ARG A 16 4.59 3.02 11.66
CA ARG A 16 3.66 4.07 12.10
C ARG A 16 3.78 5.27 11.18
N ILE A 17 2.77 5.49 10.34
CA ILE A 17 2.78 6.57 9.33
C ILE A 17 1.72 7.62 9.59
N THR A 18 1.99 8.86 9.16
CA THR A 18 1.04 9.98 9.24
C THR A 18 0.65 10.45 7.84
N VAL A 19 -0.65 10.55 7.61
CA VAL A 19 -1.31 11.01 6.38
C VAL A 19 -2.40 12.02 6.75
N PRO A 20 -3.07 12.69 5.79
CA PRO A 20 -4.08 13.68 6.16
C PRO A 20 -5.24 13.11 7.00
N ALA A 21 -5.61 11.84 6.81
CA ALA A 21 -6.64 11.18 7.63
C ALA A 21 -6.23 10.90 9.09
N GLY A 22 -4.95 11.07 9.44
CA GLY A 22 -4.43 10.83 10.78
C GLY A 22 -3.13 10.02 10.80
N THR A 23 -2.79 9.50 11.98
CA THR A 23 -1.63 8.65 12.20
C THR A 23 -2.09 7.21 12.47
N PHE A 24 -1.50 6.25 11.77
CA PHE A 24 -1.90 4.85 11.80
C PHE A 24 -0.68 3.96 12.03
N ASP A 25 -0.85 2.90 12.81
CA ASP A 25 0.06 1.75 12.80
C ASP A 25 -0.34 0.89 11.59
N THR A 26 0.64 0.57 10.73
CA THR A 26 0.39 -0.07 9.43
C THR A 26 1.29 -1.28 9.20
N TYR A 27 0.83 -2.21 8.38
CA TYR A 27 1.67 -3.21 7.74
C TYR A 27 2.15 -2.68 6.40
N HIS A 28 3.46 -2.78 6.16
CA HIS A 28 4.11 -2.38 4.92
C HIS A 28 4.44 -3.61 4.08
N TYR A 29 3.99 -3.59 2.83
CA TYR A 29 4.24 -4.61 1.84
C TYR A 29 4.95 -4.05 0.61
N THR A 30 5.79 -4.89 0.02
CA THR A 30 6.32 -4.70 -1.33
C THR A 30 5.66 -5.68 -2.29
N TYR A 31 5.16 -5.16 -3.40
CA TYR A 31 4.61 -5.92 -4.51
C TYR A 31 5.68 -5.99 -5.59
N HIS A 32 6.25 -7.18 -5.80
CA HIS A 32 7.34 -7.43 -6.74
C HIS A 32 6.79 -7.57 -8.16
N LEU A 33 6.89 -6.49 -8.92
CA LEU A 33 6.43 -6.37 -10.31
C LEU A 33 7.59 -6.44 -11.31
N ASP A 34 8.77 -6.85 -10.83
CA ASP A 34 10.03 -6.85 -11.59
C ASP A 34 9.98 -7.80 -12.79
N HIS A 35 9.21 -8.89 -12.71
CA HIS A 35 9.01 -9.80 -13.85
C HIS A 35 8.27 -9.12 -15.02
N TYR A 36 7.54 -8.01 -14.77
CA TYR A 36 6.95 -7.16 -15.82
C TYR A 36 7.85 -5.98 -16.18
N GLY A 37 9.07 -5.89 -15.62
CA GLY A 37 10.01 -4.79 -15.86
C GLY A 37 9.65 -3.49 -15.14
N TRP A 38 8.79 -3.57 -14.12
CA TRP A 38 8.37 -2.42 -13.33
C TRP A 38 9.05 -2.40 -11.98
N ALA A 39 9.35 -1.21 -11.49
CA ALA A 39 9.82 -1.05 -10.12
C ALA A 39 8.75 -1.60 -9.16
N PRO A 40 9.14 -2.15 -7.99
CA PRO A 40 8.17 -2.65 -7.02
C PRO A 40 7.22 -1.57 -6.53
N GLU A 41 5.98 -1.96 -6.26
CA GLU A 41 4.97 -1.09 -5.65
C GLU A 41 5.01 -1.25 -4.12
N GLN A 42 4.88 -0.13 -3.41
CA GLN A 42 4.95 -0.07 -1.95
C GLN A 42 3.57 0.25 -1.39
N VAL A 43 3.06 -0.59 -0.50
CA VAL A 43 1.69 -0.49 0.03
C VAL A 43 1.68 -0.55 1.55
N TRP A 44 0.98 0.39 2.18
CA TRP A 44 0.75 0.43 3.62
C TRP A 44 -0.73 0.25 3.90
N VAL A 45 -1.06 -0.69 4.79
CA VAL A 45 -2.44 -1.00 5.16
C VAL A 45 -2.63 -1.05 6.67
N MET A 46 -3.86 -0.77 7.14
CA MET A 46 -4.19 -0.98 8.54
C MET A 46 -4.27 -2.49 8.88
N PRO A 47 -3.64 -2.94 9.97
CA PRO A 47 -3.77 -4.31 10.46
C PRO A 47 -5.22 -4.68 10.73
N GLY A 48 -5.62 -5.90 10.38
CA GLY A 48 -6.96 -6.43 10.62
C GLY A 48 -7.98 -6.11 9.52
N SER A 49 -7.98 -4.89 8.98
CA SER A 49 -8.93 -4.47 7.93
C SER A 49 -8.36 -4.44 6.52
N ASN A 50 -7.03 -4.41 6.39
CA ASN A 50 -6.32 -4.20 5.13
C ASN A 50 -6.72 -2.90 4.40
N GLN A 51 -7.31 -1.94 5.11
CA GLN A 51 -7.64 -0.62 4.55
C GLN A 51 -6.34 0.08 4.12
N LEU A 52 -6.29 0.49 2.85
CA LEU A 52 -5.16 1.22 2.27
C LEU A 52 -4.97 2.57 2.97
N VAL A 53 -3.75 2.84 3.42
CA VAL A 53 -3.33 4.09 4.06
C VAL A 53 -2.42 4.89 3.16
N LYS A 54 -1.50 4.22 2.47
CA LYS A 54 -0.57 4.82 1.52
C LYS A 54 -0.21 3.81 0.43
N ILE A 55 -0.04 4.30 -0.79
CA ILE A 55 0.60 3.55 -1.87
C ILE A 55 1.65 4.47 -2.48
N TYR A 56 2.82 3.94 -2.76
CA TYR A 56 3.83 4.59 -3.57
C TYR A 56 4.28 3.66 -4.67
N TRP A 57 4.23 4.13 -5.91
CA TRP A 57 4.76 3.38 -7.03
C TRP A 57 5.60 4.29 -7.93
N ASP A 58 6.89 3.98 -8.01
CA ASP A 58 7.86 4.80 -8.73
C ASP A 58 7.55 4.89 -10.24
N VAL A 59 6.90 3.86 -10.80
CA VAL A 59 6.50 3.84 -12.22
C VAL A 59 5.55 4.97 -12.57
N LEU A 60 4.56 5.23 -11.71
CA LEU A 60 3.54 6.25 -11.96
C LEU A 60 3.95 7.64 -11.44
N LYS A 61 5.09 7.74 -10.73
CA LYS A 61 5.60 8.97 -10.10
C LYS A 61 4.55 9.68 -9.23
N THR A 62 3.65 8.89 -8.65
CA THR A 62 2.54 9.36 -7.81
C THR A 62 2.48 8.54 -6.53
N SER A 63 1.98 9.19 -5.49
CA SER A 63 1.66 8.56 -4.22
C SER A 63 0.17 8.74 -3.94
N TYR A 64 -0.49 7.65 -3.54
CA TYR A 64 -1.77 7.72 -2.87
C TYR A 64 -1.53 7.87 -1.36
N VAL A 65 -2.29 8.74 -0.72
CA VAL A 65 -2.39 8.83 0.74
C VAL A 65 -3.85 8.92 1.14
N LEU A 66 -4.21 8.27 2.24
CA LEU A 66 -5.56 8.35 2.79
C LEU A 66 -5.82 9.77 3.29
N ALA A 67 -6.72 10.46 2.61
CA ALA A 67 -7.03 11.86 2.88
C ALA A 67 -8.01 12.01 4.04
N GLU A 68 -9.06 11.19 4.07
CA GLU A 68 -10.08 11.16 5.12
C GLU A 68 -10.53 9.72 5.35
N LEU A 69 -10.91 9.41 6.59
CA LEU A 69 -11.52 8.14 6.95
C LEU A 69 -12.78 8.41 7.76
N ASN A 70 -13.93 8.07 7.19
CA ASN A 70 -15.23 8.23 7.83
C ASN A 70 -15.76 6.85 8.24
N GLY A 71 -16.00 6.65 9.53
CA GLY A 71 -16.45 5.37 10.09
C GLY A 71 -15.33 4.57 10.76
N ASP A 72 -15.64 3.30 11.07
CA ASP A 72 -14.70 2.37 11.70
C ASP A 72 -14.20 1.38 10.64
N PRO A 73 -12.89 1.36 10.32
CA PRO A 73 -12.35 0.46 9.33
C PRO A 73 -12.26 -1.00 9.80
N ARG A 74 -12.55 -1.30 11.08
CA ARG A 74 -12.44 -2.64 11.69
C ARG A 74 -13.43 -3.67 11.14
#